data_AF-A0AAV8HZ96-F1
#
_entry.id   AF-A0AAV8HZ96-F1
#
_cell.length_a   1.000
_cell.length_b   1.000
_cell.length_c   1.000
_cell.angle_alpha   90.00
_cell.angle_beta   90.00
_cell.angle_gamma   90.00
#
_symmetry.space_group_name_H-M   'P 1'
#
loop_
_entity.id
_entity.type
_entity.pdbx_description
1 polymer ?
#
loop_
_entity_poly.entity_id
_entity_poly.type
_entity_poly.pdbx_seq_one_letter_code
_entity_poly.pdbx_strand_id
1 'polypeptide(L)'
;MDRFRTLKRMQVEPDEFDSGMEEETPMAEPRPPIAGGGDEEEKAEEDEGMGFMGMKVPRRRASTEKDYGGDYIGVDSDKNLSKILSKQGDTKVLFADYILKLTGSGKMKKRILIVTDFAVYLVDPDSDSLKRRIALAAIDSICMSNFGDNFFAIIAPSEYDCLMASCRKNEISDALLKGTKNASGGYQIEVIISNKFEYHAADDLVKQIICEEIDGR
;
A
#
# COMPACT_ATOMS: atom_id res chain seq x y z
N MET A 1 41.15 4.37 8.39
CA MET A 1 41.14 5.09 7.09
C MET A 1 39.69 5.25 6.66
N ASP A 2 39.14 6.37 7.10
CA ASP A 2 37.78 6.82 6.88
C ASP A 2 37.43 6.91 5.40
N ARG A 3 36.34 6.23 5.02
CA ARG A 3 35.68 6.43 3.73
C ARG A 3 34.32 7.04 4.00
N PHE A 4 34.29 8.37 4.11
CA PHE A 4 33.06 9.14 4.05
C PHE A 4 32.34 8.81 2.73
N ARG A 5 31.36 7.90 2.80
CA ARG A 5 30.43 7.61 1.72
C ARG A 5 29.45 8.78 1.63
N THR A 6 29.43 9.43 0.48
CA THR A 6 28.53 10.52 0.15
C THR A 6 27.09 10.03 0.22
N LEU A 7 26.35 10.43 1.26
CA LEU A 7 24.91 10.18 1.40
C LEU A 7 24.19 11.03 0.35
N LYS A 8 23.71 10.41 -0.72
CA LYS A 8 22.92 11.10 -1.74
C LYS A 8 21.47 11.18 -1.24
N ARG A 9 21.06 12.35 -0.75
CA ARG A 9 19.67 12.66 -0.36
C ARG A 9 18.79 12.48 -1.61
N MET A 10 17.79 11.61 -1.52
CA MET A 10 16.91 11.31 -2.65
C MET A 10 15.57 11.98 -2.42
N GLN A 11 15.32 13.09 -3.12
CA GLN A 11 13.99 13.69 -3.24
C GLN A 11 13.24 12.98 -4.37
N VAL A 12 12.02 12.54 -4.08
CA VAL A 12 11.12 11.92 -5.04
C VAL A 12 10.21 13.03 -5.56
N GLU A 13 10.34 13.41 -6.81
CA GLU A 13 9.40 14.32 -7.45
C GLU A 13 8.21 13.51 -8.03
N PRO A 14 6.97 14.02 -7.90
CA PRO A 14 5.80 13.40 -8.52
C PRO A 14 5.85 13.60 -10.05
N ASP A 15 5.73 12.51 -10.81
CA ASP A 15 5.58 12.59 -12.27
C ASP A 15 4.22 13.21 -12.64
N GLU A 16 4.23 14.25 -13.47
CA GLU A 16 3.03 14.89 -14.02
C GLU A 16 2.26 13.91 -14.93
N PHE A 17 1.00 13.66 -14.58
CA PHE A 17 0.11 12.79 -15.33
C PHE A 17 -0.48 13.59 -16.51
N ASP A 18 -0.05 13.28 -17.72
CA ASP A 18 -0.61 13.80 -18.97
C ASP A 18 -2.07 13.31 -19.12
N SER A 19 -3.03 14.22 -19.00
CA SER A 19 -4.46 13.93 -19.18
C SER A 19 -4.90 14.33 -20.58
N GLY A 20 -4.67 13.40 -21.51
CA GLY A 20 -5.28 13.40 -22.84
C GLY A 20 -6.80 13.21 -22.75
N MET A 21 -7.49 14.25 -23.20
CA MET A 21 -8.94 14.49 -23.35
C MET A 21 -9.68 13.45 -24.22
N GLU A 22 -10.90 13.05 -23.86
CA GLU A 22 -12.00 12.77 -24.80
C GLU A 22 -13.37 13.13 -24.17
N GLU A 23 -14.17 13.86 -24.96
CA GLU A 23 -15.54 14.33 -24.68
C GLU A 23 -16.57 13.20 -24.82
N GLU A 24 -17.66 13.23 -24.04
CA GLU A 24 -18.95 12.71 -24.48
C GLU A 24 -20.14 13.57 -24.00
N THR A 25 -21.11 13.69 -24.90
CA THR A 25 -22.26 14.60 -25.01
C THR A 25 -23.45 14.32 -24.05
N PRO A 26 -24.39 15.28 -23.86
CA PRO A 26 -25.47 15.18 -22.87
C PRO A 26 -26.75 14.55 -23.44
N MET A 27 -27.46 13.73 -22.66
CA MET A 27 -28.75 13.13 -23.04
C MET A 27 -29.85 13.35 -22.00
N ALA A 28 -30.78 14.24 -22.39
CA ALA A 28 -32.25 14.21 -22.28
C ALA A 28 -33.00 14.02 -20.93
N GLU A 29 -33.84 15.02 -20.61
CA GLU A 29 -35.04 14.94 -19.75
C GLU A 29 -36.14 14.03 -20.35
N PRO A 30 -37.12 13.59 -19.52
CA PRO A 30 -38.47 14.15 -19.73
C PRO A 30 -39.24 14.54 -18.45
N ARG A 31 -40.22 15.43 -18.68
CA ARG A 31 -41.08 16.24 -17.79
C ARG A 31 -42.13 15.49 -16.92
N PRO A 32 -42.75 16.19 -15.94
CA PRO A 32 -43.72 15.67 -14.95
C PRO A 32 -45.18 15.86 -15.44
N PRO A 33 -46.28 15.44 -14.74
CA PRO A 33 -46.75 16.06 -13.48
C PRO A 33 -47.51 15.12 -12.51
N ILE A 34 -47.79 15.58 -11.28
CA ILE A 34 -49.14 15.59 -10.66
C ILE A 34 -49.08 16.38 -9.34
N ALA A 35 -50.10 17.21 -9.16
CA ALA A 35 -50.25 18.26 -8.16
C ALA A 35 -51.01 17.81 -6.90
N GLY A 36 -50.86 18.61 -5.84
CA GLY A 36 -51.66 18.64 -4.61
C GLY A 36 -50.73 18.70 -3.40
N GLY A 37 -50.54 19.80 -2.67
CA GLY A 37 -51.41 20.94 -2.37
C GLY A 37 -51.70 20.90 -0.86
N GLY A 38 -51.31 21.94 -0.11
CA GLY A 38 -51.72 22.15 1.29
C GLY A 38 -50.58 22.58 2.22
N ASP A 39 -50.69 23.81 2.69
CA ASP A 39 -49.79 24.60 3.53
C ASP A 39 -49.72 24.12 5.00
N GLU A 40 -48.66 24.50 5.74
CA GLU A 40 -48.68 25.21 7.04
C GLU A 40 -47.30 25.22 7.76
N GLU A 41 -47.19 26.14 8.73
CA GLU A 41 -46.04 26.92 9.21
C GLU A 41 -45.00 26.28 10.16
N GLU A 42 -43.84 26.95 10.21
CA GLU A 42 -42.90 27.21 11.32
C GLU A 42 -42.39 26.08 12.24
N LYS A 43 -41.06 25.89 12.23
CA LYS A 43 -40.20 26.42 13.32
C LYS A 43 -38.71 26.35 12.97
N ALA A 44 -38.06 27.50 13.10
CA ALA A 44 -36.62 27.61 13.20
C ALA A 44 -36.16 27.15 14.58
N GLU A 45 -35.14 26.29 14.63
CA GLU A 45 -34.27 26.16 15.80
C GLU A 45 -32.82 26.32 15.35
N GLU A 46 -32.22 27.35 15.92
CA GLU A 46 -30.82 27.75 15.82
C GLU A 46 -29.96 26.73 16.58
N ASP A 47 -29.02 26.07 15.91
CA ASP A 47 -27.92 25.36 16.59
C ASP A 47 -26.63 26.17 16.41
N GLU A 48 -26.54 27.22 17.22
CA GLU A 48 -25.27 27.90 17.49
C GLU A 48 -24.44 27.04 18.45
N GLY A 49 -23.35 26.49 17.94
CA GLY A 49 -22.47 25.66 18.78
C GLY A 49 -21.20 25.18 18.12
N MET A 50 -20.46 26.05 17.42
CA MET A 50 -19.05 25.80 17.08
C MET A 50 -18.21 25.65 18.36
N GLY A 51 -18.16 24.45 18.91
CA GLY A 51 -17.27 24.04 19.99
C GLY A 51 -16.00 23.39 19.44
N PHE A 52 -15.21 24.13 18.64
CA PHE A 52 -13.86 23.68 18.23
C PHE A 52 -12.87 23.91 19.38
N MET A 53 -12.94 23.06 20.41
CA MET A 53 -12.03 23.13 21.55
C MET A 53 -11.22 21.84 21.68
N GLY A 54 -10.01 21.87 21.13
CA GLY A 54 -8.83 21.36 21.84
C GLY A 54 -8.68 19.86 22.08
N MET A 55 -9.44 18.99 21.44
CA MET A 55 -9.12 17.56 21.44
C MET A 55 -8.08 17.28 20.36
N LYS A 56 -6.79 17.24 20.77
CA LYS A 56 -5.82 16.37 20.10
C LYS A 56 -6.49 15.00 20.05
N VAL A 57 -6.92 14.55 18.88
CA VAL A 57 -7.43 13.20 18.70
C VAL A 57 -6.18 12.32 18.66
N PRO A 58 -5.75 11.66 19.76
CA PRO A 58 -4.85 10.53 19.59
C PRO A 58 -5.58 9.58 18.65
N ARG A 59 -4.92 9.22 17.55
CA ARG A 59 -5.42 8.30 16.52
C ARG A 59 -6.27 7.24 17.19
N ARG A 60 -7.59 7.28 16.97
CA ARG A 60 -8.48 6.21 17.42
C ARG A 60 -7.82 4.93 16.94
N ARG A 61 -7.56 4.00 17.87
CA ARG A 61 -7.23 2.61 17.57
C ARG A 61 -8.48 1.98 16.94
N ALA A 62 -8.77 2.37 15.72
CA ALA A 62 -9.78 1.76 14.86
C ALA A 62 -9.04 0.90 13.84
N SER A 63 -8.28 -0.08 14.34
CA SER A 63 -8.11 -1.34 13.64
C SER A 63 -9.13 -2.31 14.26
N THR A 64 -10.41 -1.95 14.17
CA THR A 64 -11.44 -2.98 14.13
C THR A 64 -11.07 -3.89 12.96
N GLU A 65 -11.06 -5.19 13.18
CA GLU A 65 -10.86 -6.21 12.15
C GLU A 65 -11.79 -5.88 10.97
N LYS A 66 -11.26 -5.18 9.97
CA LYS A 66 -11.94 -5.05 8.70
C LYS A 66 -11.73 -6.39 8.02
N ASP A 67 -12.83 -7.01 7.60
CA ASP A 67 -12.78 -8.11 6.65
C ASP A 67 -12.21 -7.56 5.34
N TYR A 68 -10.90 -7.64 5.24
CA TYR A 68 -10.14 -7.25 4.09
C TYR A 68 -10.40 -8.27 2.98
N GLY A 69 -10.83 -7.78 1.81
CA GLY A 69 -11.06 -8.60 0.63
C GLY A 69 -9.80 -9.30 0.14
N GLY A 70 -8.61 -8.77 0.44
CA GLY A 70 -7.31 -9.37 0.16
C GLY A 70 -6.93 -9.29 -1.31
N ASP A 71 -7.72 -9.90 -2.20
CA ASP A 71 -7.47 -9.91 -3.64
C ASP A 71 -8.21 -8.76 -4.34
N TYR A 72 -7.48 -7.70 -4.69
CA TYR A 72 -7.98 -6.54 -5.43
C TYR A 72 -7.71 -6.61 -6.93
N ILE A 73 -6.97 -7.62 -7.37
CA ILE A 73 -6.60 -7.81 -8.79
C ILE A 73 -7.53 -8.84 -9.44
N GLY A 74 -8.01 -9.82 -8.67
CA GLY A 74 -8.71 -10.99 -9.19
C GLY A 74 -7.71 -11.98 -9.79
N VAL A 75 -6.75 -12.44 -8.99
CA VAL A 75 -5.63 -13.30 -9.43
C VAL A 75 -6.14 -14.59 -10.10
N ASP A 76 -7.24 -15.16 -9.61
CA ASP A 76 -7.86 -16.36 -10.18
C ASP A 76 -8.48 -16.12 -11.56
N SER A 77 -8.91 -14.88 -11.84
CA SER A 77 -9.47 -14.49 -13.14
C SER A 77 -8.38 -14.25 -14.18
N ASP A 78 -7.18 -13.87 -13.73
CA ASP A 78 -6.02 -13.64 -14.60
C ASP A 78 -5.27 -14.95 -14.88
N LYS A 79 -5.31 -15.37 -16.16
CA LYS A 79 -4.65 -16.60 -16.62
C LYS A 79 -3.13 -16.56 -16.47
N ASN A 80 -2.50 -15.39 -16.50
CA ASN A 80 -1.06 -15.26 -16.40
C ASN A 80 -0.61 -15.32 -14.94
N LEU A 81 -1.30 -14.59 -14.06
CA LEU A 81 -1.02 -14.61 -12.61
C LEU A 81 -1.27 -15.99 -12.00
N SER A 82 -2.42 -16.62 -12.32
CA SER A 82 -2.73 -17.99 -11.89
C SER A 82 -1.71 -19.03 -12.39
N LYS A 83 -1.18 -18.87 -13.62
CA LYS A 83 -0.08 -19.71 -14.13
C LYS A 83 1.23 -19.51 -13.36
N ILE A 84 1.54 -18.29 -12.94
CA ILE A 84 2.76 -18.01 -12.17
C ILE A 84 2.68 -18.70 -10.80
N LEU A 85 1.54 -18.59 -10.11
CA LEU A 85 1.34 -19.21 -8.80
C LEU A 85 1.28 -20.74 -8.88
N SER A 86 0.51 -21.29 -9.81
CA SER A 86 0.40 -22.75 -9.99
C SER A 86 1.73 -23.43 -10.33
N LYS A 87 2.64 -22.75 -11.06
CA LYS A 87 4.01 -23.25 -11.30
C LYS A 87 4.82 -23.44 -10.01
N GLN A 88 4.52 -22.66 -8.97
CA GLN A 88 5.19 -22.76 -7.67
C GLN A 88 4.42 -23.64 -6.69
N GLY A 89 3.22 -24.11 -7.05
CA GLY A 89 2.35 -24.89 -6.18
C GLY A 89 1.53 -24.05 -5.20
N ASP A 90 1.55 -22.72 -5.32
CA ASP A 90 0.80 -21.83 -4.43
C ASP A 90 -0.61 -21.64 -4.97
N THR A 91 -1.60 -21.88 -4.11
CA THR A 91 -3.03 -21.83 -4.47
C THR A 91 -3.81 -20.82 -3.64
N LYS A 92 -3.27 -20.40 -2.49
CA LYS A 92 -3.96 -19.51 -1.55
C LYS A 92 -3.36 -18.10 -1.62
N VAL A 93 -4.13 -17.18 -2.17
CA VAL A 93 -3.81 -15.74 -2.15
C VAL A 93 -4.37 -15.13 -0.87
N LEU A 94 -3.51 -14.47 -0.10
CA LEU A 94 -3.89 -13.71 1.11
C LEU A 94 -4.08 -12.23 0.79
N PHE A 95 -3.31 -11.71 -0.15
CA PHE A 95 -3.40 -10.34 -0.62
C PHE A 95 -2.90 -10.21 -2.06
N ALA A 96 -3.54 -9.37 -2.87
CA ALA A 96 -3.04 -8.96 -4.17
C ALA A 96 -3.46 -7.53 -4.50
N ASP A 97 -2.51 -6.66 -4.81
CA ASP A 97 -2.78 -5.28 -5.26
C ASP A 97 -1.60 -4.70 -6.06
N TYR A 98 -1.82 -3.57 -6.73
CA TYR A 98 -0.77 -2.77 -7.32
C TYR A 98 -0.04 -1.96 -6.25
N ILE A 99 1.29 -1.99 -6.30
CA ILE A 99 2.18 -1.22 -5.43
C ILE A 99 3.20 -0.43 -6.25
N LEU A 100 3.82 0.56 -5.62
CA LEU A 100 4.99 1.25 -6.17
C LEU A 100 6.24 0.70 -5.50
N LYS A 101 7.14 0.10 -6.26
CA LYS A 101 8.45 -0.36 -5.78
C LYS A 101 9.52 0.70 -6.05
N LEU A 102 10.29 1.07 -5.03
CA LEU A 102 11.49 1.88 -5.22
C LEU A 102 12.64 1.01 -5.73
N THR A 103 13.24 1.37 -6.87
CA THR A 103 14.40 0.64 -7.41
C THR A 103 15.72 1.02 -6.75
N GLY A 104 16.79 0.28 -7.03
CA GLY A 104 18.16 0.67 -6.64
C GLY A 104 18.61 2.01 -7.24
N SER A 105 18.10 2.41 -8.41
CA SER A 105 18.29 3.76 -8.96
C SER A 105 17.38 4.82 -8.32
N GLY A 106 16.43 4.37 -7.48
CA GLY A 106 15.42 5.16 -6.79
C GLY A 106 14.30 5.71 -7.67
N LYS A 107 14.05 5.07 -8.82
CA LYS A 107 12.82 5.32 -9.56
C LYS A 107 11.70 4.49 -8.94
N MET A 108 10.49 5.04 -8.90
CA MET A 108 9.30 4.24 -8.58
C MET A 108 8.88 3.43 -9.79
N LYS A 109 8.56 2.15 -9.59
CA LYS A 109 8.00 1.30 -10.63
C LYS A 109 6.75 0.62 -10.11
N LYS A 110 5.67 0.68 -10.90
CA LYS A 110 4.44 -0.06 -10.61
C LYS A 110 4.71 -1.57 -10.68
N ARG A 111 4.27 -2.32 -9.67
CA ARG A 111 4.37 -3.78 -9.59
C ARG A 111 3.06 -4.33 -9.02
N ILE A 112 2.72 -5.55 -9.39
CA ILE A 112 1.67 -6.31 -8.70
C ILE A 112 2.35 -7.04 -7.56
N LEU A 113 1.90 -6.80 -6.33
CA LEU A 113 2.31 -7.52 -5.14
C LEU A 113 1.27 -8.59 -4.86
N ILE A 114 1.68 -9.85 -4.80
CA ILE A 114 0.82 -10.96 -4.38
C ILE A 114 1.44 -11.61 -3.15
N VAL A 115 0.70 -11.70 -2.07
CA VAL A 115 1.08 -12.40 -0.84
C VAL A 115 0.27 -13.69 -0.79
N THR A 116 0.98 -14.82 -0.68
CA THR A 116 0.40 -16.15 -0.50
C THR A 116 0.69 -16.69 0.90
N ASP A 117 0.34 -17.94 1.17
CA ASP A 117 0.71 -18.66 2.39
C ASP A 117 2.16 -19.16 2.41
N PHE A 118 2.88 -19.14 1.28
CA PHE A 118 4.29 -19.58 1.21
C PHE A 118 5.28 -18.48 0.84
N ALA A 119 4.89 -17.56 -0.05
CA ALA A 119 5.78 -16.56 -0.61
C ALA A 119 5.09 -15.24 -0.99
N VAL A 120 5.90 -14.20 -1.13
CA VAL A 120 5.54 -12.91 -1.73
C VAL A 120 6.05 -12.87 -3.17
N TYR A 121 5.20 -12.43 -4.08
CA TYR A 121 5.48 -12.31 -5.50
C TYR A 121 5.44 -10.85 -5.93
N LEU A 122 6.44 -10.44 -6.69
CA LEU A 122 6.49 -9.16 -7.39
C LEU A 122 6.41 -9.43 -8.89
N VAL A 123 5.27 -9.10 -9.47
CA VAL A 123 5.01 -9.25 -10.91
C VAL A 123 5.04 -7.89 -11.59
N ASP A 124 5.54 -7.86 -12.81
CA ASP A 124 5.57 -6.64 -13.64
C ASP A 124 4.30 -6.58 -14.49
N PRO A 125 3.40 -5.61 -14.24
CA PRO A 125 2.09 -5.56 -14.90
C PRO A 125 2.18 -5.35 -16.41
N ASP A 126 3.26 -4.75 -16.92
CA ASP A 126 3.39 -4.46 -18.34
C ASP A 126 3.83 -5.70 -19.16
N SER A 127 4.42 -6.69 -18.50
CA SER A 127 5.02 -7.86 -19.16
C SER A 127 4.49 -9.19 -18.62
N ASP A 128 3.58 -9.15 -17.64
CA ASP A 128 3.08 -10.30 -16.87
C ASP A 128 4.20 -11.26 -16.44
N SER A 129 5.37 -10.70 -16.11
CA SER A 129 6.55 -11.48 -15.78
C SER A 129 6.84 -11.42 -14.28
N LEU A 130 7.07 -12.58 -13.68
CA LEU A 130 7.54 -12.67 -12.30
C LEU A 130 8.94 -12.05 -12.20
N LYS A 131 9.05 -10.92 -11.52
CA LYS A 131 10.35 -10.25 -11.29
C LYS A 131 11.06 -10.79 -10.09
N ARG A 132 10.32 -11.17 -9.05
CA ARG A 132 10.89 -11.71 -7.82
C ARG A 132 9.87 -12.52 -7.04
N ARG A 133 10.34 -13.59 -6.43
CA ARG A 133 9.64 -14.37 -5.40
C ARG A 133 10.49 -14.33 -4.14
N ILE A 134 9.88 -14.04 -2.99
CA ILE A 134 10.52 -14.00 -1.68
C ILE A 134 9.76 -14.98 -0.80
N ALA A 135 10.43 -16.00 -0.27
CA ALA A 135 9.77 -16.94 0.63
C ALA A 135 9.36 -16.23 1.94
N LEU A 136 8.21 -16.56 2.52
CA LEU A 136 7.82 -15.98 3.81
C LEU A 136 8.81 -16.31 4.93
N ALA A 137 9.48 -17.47 4.85
CA ALA A 137 10.55 -17.86 5.76
C ALA A 137 11.84 -17.03 5.61
N ALA A 138 12.00 -16.30 4.50
CA ALA A 138 13.13 -15.39 4.27
C ALA A 138 12.87 -13.98 4.80
N ILE A 139 11.62 -13.66 5.17
CA ILE A 139 11.24 -12.36 5.71
C ILE A 139 11.47 -12.37 7.22
N ASP A 140 12.24 -11.39 7.69
CA ASP A 140 12.53 -11.20 9.11
C ASP A 140 11.56 -10.20 9.74
N SER A 141 11.41 -9.04 9.10
CA SER A 141 10.61 -7.94 9.61
C SER A 141 10.01 -7.08 8.50
N ILE A 142 8.96 -6.32 8.86
CA ILE A 142 8.38 -5.27 8.02
C ILE A 142 8.64 -3.94 8.70
N CYS A 143 9.31 -3.04 8.01
CA CYS A 143 9.52 -1.67 8.46
C CYS A 143 8.46 -0.74 7.86
N MET A 144 7.83 0.10 8.66
CA MET A 144 6.83 1.08 8.23
C MET A 144 7.20 2.46 8.78
N SER A 145 6.90 3.53 8.03
CA SER A 145 7.07 4.88 8.56
C SER A 145 5.99 5.20 9.61
N ASN A 146 6.24 6.16 10.50
CA ASN A 146 5.17 6.70 11.37
C ASN A 146 4.20 7.63 10.61
N PHE A 147 4.50 7.95 9.35
CA PHE A 147 3.74 8.93 8.58
C PHE A 147 2.64 8.29 7.73
N GLY A 148 1.71 9.12 7.28
CA GLY A 148 0.69 8.74 6.31
C GLY A 148 1.22 8.52 4.88
N ASP A 149 2.54 8.42 4.71
CA ASP A 149 3.25 8.41 3.42
C ASP A 149 3.12 7.08 2.64
N ASN A 150 2.48 6.08 3.26
CA ASN A 150 2.20 4.77 2.67
C ASN A 150 3.44 3.92 2.34
N PHE A 151 4.62 4.32 2.81
CA PHE A 151 5.86 3.57 2.63
C PHE A 151 5.99 2.42 3.63
N PHE A 152 6.50 1.30 3.12
CA PHE A 152 6.88 0.15 3.91
C PHE A 152 8.04 -0.59 3.23
N ALA A 153 8.87 -1.25 4.02
CA ALA A 153 9.94 -2.12 3.55
C ALA A 153 9.76 -3.54 4.07
N ILE A 154 9.96 -4.51 3.19
CA ILE A 154 10.10 -5.91 3.57
C ILE A 154 11.59 -6.18 3.75
N ILE A 155 11.98 -6.54 4.98
CA ILE A 155 13.35 -6.87 5.33
C ILE A 155 13.51 -8.38 5.20
N ALA A 156 14.42 -8.79 4.33
CA ALA A 156 14.67 -10.19 4.03
C ALA A 156 16.19 -10.44 4.06
N PRO A 157 16.78 -10.68 5.24
CA PRO A 157 18.24 -10.74 5.41
C PRO A 157 18.93 -11.86 4.64
N SER A 158 18.21 -12.96 4.36
CA SER A 158 18.70 -14.05 3.51
C SER A 158 18.66 -13.70 2.01
N GLU A 159 18.08 -12.55 1.66
CA GLU A 159 17.98 -12.01 0.32
C GLU A 159 18.21 -10.48 0.34
N TYR A 160 17.62 -9.74 -0.63
CA TYR A 160 17.59 -8.27 -0.65
C TYR A 160 16.28 -7.69 -0.13
N ASP A 161 16.33 -6.53 0.51
CA ASP A 161 15.16 -5.83 1.00
C ASP A 161 14.36 -5.19 -0.14
N CYS A 162 13.07 -4.98 0.10
CA CYS A 162 12.18 -4.30 -0.85
C CYS A 162 11.48 -3.12 -0.20
N LEU A 163 11.83 -1.91 -0.61
CA LEU A 163 11.08 -0.70 -0.26
C LEU A 163 9.96 -0.44 -1.26
N MET A 164 8.75 -0.26 -0.75
CA MET A 164 7.52 -0.12 -1.52
C MET A 164 6.60 0.94 -0.91
N ALA A 165 5.60 1.36 -1.68
CA ALA A 165 4.50 2.20 -1.21
C ALA A 165 3.15 1.62 -1.65
N SER A 166 2.19 1.60 -0.72
CA SER A 166 0.81 1.19 -0.96
C SER A 166 -0.14 1.83 0.05
N CYS A 167 -1.31 2.29 -0.42
CA CYS A 167 -2.39 2.79 0.44
C CYS A 167 -2.95 1.71 1.39
N ARG A 168 -2.68 0.43 1.11
CA ARG A 168 -3.11 -0.73 1.90
C ARG A 168 -1.99 -1.33 2.75
N LYS A 169 -0.99 -0.54 3.14
CA LYS A 169 0.17 -1.03 3.91
C LYS A 169 -0.19 -1.84 5.18
N ASN A 170 -1.28 -1.48 5.86
CA ASN A 170 -1.75 -2.21 7.05
C ASN A 170 -2.34 -3.59 6.69
N GLU A 171 -3.04 -3.68 5.57
CA GLU A 171 -3.58 -4.95 5.09
C GLU A 171 -2.45 -5.86 4.60
N ILE A 172 -1.44 -5.28 3.95
CA ILE A 172 -0.22 -6.01 3.55
C ILE A 172 0.50 -6.55 4.79
N SER A 173 0.68 -5.75 5.84
CA SER A 173 1.29 -6.23 7.08
C SER A 173 0.46 -7.36 7.70
N ASP A 174 -0.86 -7.20 7.78
CA ASP A 174 -1.74 -8.23 8.34
C ASP A 174 -1.70 -9.52 7.51
N ALA A 175 -1.66 -9.43 6.19
CA ALA A 175 -1.54 -10.57 5.28
C ALA A 175 -0.21 -11.30 5.45
N LEU A 176 0.90 -10.56 5.60
CA LEU A 176 2.21 -11.14 5.85
C LEU A 176 2.28 -11.82 7.23
N LEU A 177 1.74 -11.20 8.29
CA LEU A 177 1.66 -11.80 9.62
C LEU A 177 0.83 -13.09 9.61
N LYS A 178 -0.31 -13.08 8.91
CA LYS A 178 -1.17 -14.28 8.72
C LYS A 178 -0.41 -15.37 7.96
N GLY A 179 0.28 -15.01 6.88
CA GLY A 179 1.07 -15.94 6.07
C GLY A 179 2.18 -16.59 6.88
N THR A 180 3.01 -15.81 7.57
CA THR A 180 4.17 -16.31 8.32
C THR A 180 3.75 -17.17 9.50
N LYS A 181 2.67 -16.80 10.19
CA LYS A 181 2.11 -17.59 11.29
C LYS A 181 1.71 -19.00 10.82
N ASN A 182 1.14 -19.09 9.62
CA ASN A 182 0.73 -20.38 9.04
C ASN A 182 1.94 -21.18 8.51
N ALA A 183 2.92 -20.52 7.89
CA ALA A 183 4.08 -21.17 7.30
C ALA A 183 5.10 -21.69 8.32
N SER A 184 5.37 -20.90 9.37
CA SER A 184 6.51 -21.13 10.29
C SER A 184 6.10 -21.75 11.62
N GLY A 185 4.92 -22.36 11.72
CA GLY A 185 4.47 -23.05 12.93
C GLY A 185 4.30 -22.14 14.16
N GLY A 186 4.03 -20.85 13.96
CA GLY A 186 3.78 -19.88 15.03
C GLY A 186 4.79 -18.73 15.16
N TYR A 187 5.88 -18.74 14.40
CA TYR A 187 6.77 -17.56 14.30
C TYR A 187 6.05 -16.42 13.58
N GLN A 188 6.06 -15.24 14.19
CA GLN A 188 5.47 -14.02 13.64
C GLN A 188 6.60 -13.06 13.32
N ILE A 189 6.59 -12.53 12.10
CA ILE A 189 7.49 -11.45 11.70
C ILE A 189 7.22 -10.20 12.54
N GLU A 190 8.27 -9.43 12.80
CA GLU A 190 8.17 -8.20 13.56
C GLU A 190 7.70 -7.04 12.66
N VAL A 191 6.80 -6.19 13.17
CA VAL A 191 6.42 -4.93 12.52
C VAL A 191 7.12 -3.79 13.22
N ILE A 192 8.13 -3.22 12.57
CA ILE A 192 8.96 -2.14 13.09
C ILE A 192 8.43 -0.82 12.54
N ILE A 193 8.07 0.11 13.43
CA ILE A 193 7.65 1.44 13.00
C ILE A 193 8.78 2.43 13.27
N SER A 194 9.39 2.97 12.22
CA SER A 194 10.51 3.89 12.32
C SER A 194 10.53 4.90 11.17
N ASN A 195 10.88 6.14 11.50
CA ASN A 195 11.11 7.19 10.50
C ASN A 195 12.52 7.14 9.92
N LYS A 196 13.37 6.28 10.47
CA LYS A 196 14.75 6.09 10.01
C LYS A 196 15.09 4.62 10.05
N PHE A 197 15.36 4.05 8.89
CA PHE A 197 15.79 2.67 8.78
C PHE A 197 16.74 2.49 7.60
N GLU A 198 17.60 1.48 7.70
CA GLU A 198 18.48 1.07 6.61
C GLU A 198 17.81 -0.07 5.84
N TYR A 199 18.05 -0.13 4.53
CA TYR A 199 17.57 -1.21 3.69
C TYR A 199 18.64 -1.63 2.69
N HIS A 200 18.74 -2.94 2.47
CA HIS A 200 19.69 -3.60 1.60
C HIS A 200 19.08 -3.77 0.21
N ALA A 201 19.29 -2.80 -0.68
CA ALA A 201 18.77 -2.85 -2.05
C ALA A 201 19.47 -3.89 -2.94
N ALA A 202 20.73 -4.21 -2.62
CA ALA A 202 21.58 -5.25 -3.20
C ALA A 202 22.73 -5.56 -2.22
N ASP A 203 23.54 -6.60 -2.47
CA ASP A 203 24.64 -7.04 -1.56
C ASP A 203 25.55 -5.88 -1.16
N ASP A 204 25.94 -5.05 -2.13
CA ASP A 204 26.85 -3.92 -1.94
C ASP A 204 26.13 -2.57 -1.85
N LEU A 205 24.79 -2.56 -1.83
CA LEU A 205 23.97 -1.34 -1.88
C LEU A 205 23.04 -1.24 -0.67
N VAL A 206 23.59 -0.73 0.43
CA VAL A 206 22.82 -0.31 1.60
C VAL A 206 22.41 1.15 1.44
N LYS A 207 21.13 1.44 1.68
CA LYS A 207 20.60 2.80 1.69
C LYS A 207 19.89 3.08 2.99
N GLN A 208 19.91 4.34 3.40
CA GLN A 208 19.16 4.81 4.55
C GLN A 208 17.93 5.58 4.07
N ILE A 209 16.77 5.21 4.59
CA ILE A 209 15.52 5.95 4.42
C ILE A 209 15.33 6.83 5.64
N ILE A 210 15.03 8.10 5.38
CA ILE A 210 14.65 9.08 6.39
C ILE A 210 13.33 9.66 5.92
N CYS A 211 12.26 9.36 6.64
CA CYS A 211 10.97 9.99 6.46
C CYS A 211 10.94 11.25 7.33
N GLU A 212 10.67 12.40 6.73
CA GLU A 212 10.54 13.68 7.40
C GLU A 212 9.17 14.26 7.03
N GLU A 213 8.49 14.90 7.99
CA GLU A 213 7.33 15.72 7.70
C GLU A 213 7.83 16.98 7.00
N ILE A 214 7.40 17.17 5.76
CA ILE A 214 7.68 18.42 5.04
C ILE A 214 6.49 19.32 5.36
N ASP A 215 6.71 20.27 6.28
CA ASP A 215 5.77 21.36 6.52
C ASP A 215 5.61 22.15 5.21
N GLY A 216 4.51 21.87 4.51
CA GLY A 216 4.14 22.55 3.28
C GLY A 216 3.94 24.04 3.56
N ARG A 217 4.69 24.87 2.84
CA ARG A 217 4.50 26.31 2.79
C ARG A 217 3.42 26.67 1.77
#